data_AF-A0A183J3K9-F1
#
_entry.id   AF-A0A183J3K9-F1
#
_cell.length_a   1.000
_cell.length_b   1.000
_cell.length_c   1.000
_cell.angle_alpha   90.00
_cell.angle_beta   90.00
_cell.angle_gamma   90.00
#
_symmetry.space_group_name_H-M   'P 1'
#
loop_
_entity.id
_entity.type
_entity.pdbx_description
1 polymer ?
#
loop_
_entity_poly.entity_id
_entity_poly.type
_entity_poly.pdbx_seq_one_letter_code
_entity_poly.pdbx_strand_id
1 'polypeptide(L)'
;MDEMCPICLKQTLTVSPAIRLSCGHVVHYKCCTSSLEQRWRGPRISFGFIFCPICHAAFDHPLLKNLLKPLLRLKDDLEERALKQLEYDDSIDRSEITTPGGKYYNRPANFAVDKYVYFQCHNCFKPYFVGDAVCQLLESLNSMHDFDPEECLCGGCSNVIGASRCIQHGTDCLQYKCRFCCSMAAYFFDGSIHCCISCREIVYALVKLKPGDLRQCPTDSRNRIIPFCPLQIPHSPSGVEFCFRCSDCNYCL
;
A
#
# COMPACT_ATOMS: atom_id res chain seq x y z
N MET A 1 -22.38 -26.22 -25.01
CA MET A 1 -22.20 -25.30 -23.85
C MET A 1 -20.71 -25.21 -23.64
N ASP A 2 -20.08 -24.22 -24.28
CA ASP A 2 -18.63 -23.99 -24.24
C ASP A 2 -18.35 -22.66 -23.55
N GLU A 3 -18.85 -22.50 -22.32
CA GLU A 3 -18.60 -21.30 -21.53
C GLU A 3 -17.12 -21.26 -21.10
N MET A 4 -16.46 -20.15 -21.39
CA MET A 4 -15.07 -19.91 -20.99
C MET A 4 -14.99 -19.58 -19.51
N CYS A 5 -13.96 -20.06 -18.82
CA CYS A 5 -13.73 -19.64 -17.45
C CYS A 5 -13.39 -18.14 -17.41
N PRO A 6 -14.12 -17.33 -16.62
CA PRO A 6 -13.96 -15.87 -16.61
C PRO A 6 -12.68 -15.41 -15.87
N ILE A 7 -11.94 -16.33 -15.22
CA ILE A 7 -10.67 -16.00 -14.56
C ILE A 7 -9.49 -16.19 -15.52
N CYS A 8 -9.37 -17.36 -16.15
CA CYS A 8 -8.23 -17.64 -17.02
C CYS A 8 -8.43 -17.13 -18.45
N LEU A 9 -9.67 -17.01 -18.91
CA LEU A 9 -10.05 -16.66 -20.29
C LEU A 9 -9.38 -17.53 -21.37
N LYS A 10 -8.85 -18.70 -20.99
CA LYS A 10 -8.05 -19.59 -21.84
C LYS A 10 -8.73 -20.92 -22.14
N GLN A 11 -9.57 -21.39 -21.23
CA GLN A 11 -10.13 -22.73 -21.25
C GLN A 11 -11.61 -22.71 -20.89
N THR A 12 -12.39 -23.60 -21.51
CA THR A 12 -13.80 -23.79 -21.17
C THR A 12 -13.97 -24.37 -19.78
N LEU A 13 -15.11 -24.16 -19.14
CA LEU A 13 -15.40 -24.66 -17.80
C LEU A 13 -15.38 -26.19 -17.70
N THR A 14 -15.54 -26.90 -18.81
CA THR A 14 -15.62 -28.36 -18.87
C THR A 14 -14.27 -29.07 -18.80
N VAL A 15 -13.14 -28.38 -19.09
CA VAL A 15 -11.82 -29.04 -19.15
C VAL A 15 -11.11 -29.18 -17.79
N SER A 16 -11.69 -28.67 -16.69
CA SER A 16 -11.10 -28.73 -15.36
C SER A 16 -12.19 -28.65 -14.28
N PRO A 17 -11.97 -29.16 -13.05
CA PRO A 17 -12.92 -29.02 -11.96
C PRO A 17 -13.35 -27.56 -11.78
N ALA A 18 -14.67 -27.32 -11.84
CA ALA A 18 -15.28 -26.02 -11.68
C ALA A 18 -16.17 -25.98 -10.44
N ILE A 19 -16.25 -24.81 -9.83
CA ILE A 19 -17.11 -24.53 -8.67
C ILE A 19 -18.10 -23.43 -9.02
N ARG A 20 -19.30 -23.53 -8.44
CA ARG A 20 -20.31 -22.47 -8.52
C ARG A 20 -20.25 -21.62 -7.25
N LEU A 21 -19.93 -20.34 -7.42
CA LEU A 21 -19.89 -19.38 -6.32
C LEU A 21 -21.31 -19.09 -5.82
N SER A 22 -21.44 -18.55 -4.61
CA SER A 22 -22.75 -18.12 -4.05
C SER A 22 -23.46 -17.07 -4.91
N CYS A 23 -22.72 -16.27 -5.69
CA CYS A 23 -23.29 -15.34 -6.66
C CYS A 23 -23.85 -15.99 -7.94
N GLY A 24 -23.75 -17.31 -8.06
CA GLY A 24 -24.30 -18.10 -9.17
C GLY A 24 -23.33 -18.38 -10.32
N HIS A 25 -22.24 -17.62 -10.45
CA HIS A 25 -21.24 -17.77 -11.51
C HIS A 25 -20.32 -18.98 -11.28
N VAL A 26 -19.89 -19.61 -12.38
CA VAL A 26 -19.06 -20.82 -12.37
C VAL A 26 -17.64 -20.48 -12.83
N VAL A 27 -16.63 -20.97 -12.10
CA VAL A 27 -15.21 -20.75 -12.39
C VAL A 27 -14.41 -22.03 -12.16
N HIS A 28 -13.27 -22.21 -12.83
CA HIS A 28 -12.35 -23.30 -12.48
C HIS A 28 -11.88 -23.14 -11.04
N TYR A 29 -11.92 -24.22 -10.26
CA TYR A 29 -11.45 -24.25 -8.89
C TYR A 29 -9.99 -23.78 -8.79
N LYS A 30 -9.12 -24.36 -9.64
CA LYS A 30 -7.68 -24.02 -9.67
C LYS A 30 -7.42 -22.56 -10.03
N CYS A 31 -8.18 -21.99 -10.96
CA CYS A 31 -8.01 -20.58 -11.32
C CYS A 31 -8.39 -19.66 -10.15
N CYS A 32 -9.46 -19.99 -9.44
CA CYS A 32 -9.89 -19.26 -8.26
C CYS A 32 -8.86 -19.36 -7.13
N THR A 33 -8.42 -20.57 -6.77
CA THR A 33 -7.43 -20.74 -5.68
C THR A 33 -6.09 -20.09 -6.02
N SER A 34 -5.59 -20.26 -7.24
CA SER A 34 -4.34 -19.59 -7.66
C SER A 34 -4.46 -18.07 -7.63
N SER A 35 -5.61 -17.50 -8.00
CA SER A 35 -5.85 -16.06 -7.87
C SER A 35 -5.82 -15.60 -6.41
N LEU A 36 -6.38 -16.37 -5.48
CA LEU A 36 -6.36 -16.07 -4.05
C LEU A 36 -4.97 -16.19 -3.43
N GLU A 37 -4.18 -17.18 -3.87
CA GLU A 37 -2.81 -17.41 -3.41
C GLU A 37 -1.84 -16.35 -3.94
N GLN A 38 -1.97 -15.95 -5.21
CA GLN A 38 -1.14 -14.92 -5.85
C GLN A 38 -1.44 -13.51 -5.33
N ARG A 39 -2.66 -13.28 -4.82
CA ARG A 39 -3.12 -12.00 -4.27
C ARG A 39 -3.10 -10.87 -5.31
N TRP A 40 -2.42 -9.77 -4.99
CA TRP A 40 -2.31 -8.57 -5.81
C TRP A 40 -0.96 -8.50 -6.53
N ARG A 41 -0.86 -7.57 -7.49
CA ARG A 41 0.38 -7.29 -8.22
C ARG A 41 1.06 -6.07 -7.63
N GLY A 42 2.39 -6.08 -7.61
CA GLY A 42 3.17 -4.98 -7.06
C GLY A 42 3.10 -4.88 -5.52
N PRO A 43 3.74 -3.86 -4.93
CA PRO A 43 3.80 -3.67 -3.49
C PRO A 43 2.48 -3.13 -2.90
N ARG A 44 1.64 -2.45 -3.69
CA ARG A 44 0.37 -1.88 -3.24
C ARG A 44 -0.65 -2.99 -2.97
N ILE A 45 -1.12 -3.06 -1.74
CA ILE A 45 -2.23 -3.95 -1.37
C ILE A 45 -3.49 -3.55 -2.16
N SER A 46 -4.09 -4.52 -2.83
CA SER A 46 -5.41 -4.38 -3.47
C SER A 46 -6.19 -5.69 -3.35
N PHE A 47 -7.52 -5.63 -3.42
CA PHE A 47 -8.39 -6.78 -3.15
C PHE A 47 -9.25 -7.19 -4.36
N GLY A 48 -8.95 -6.73 -5.57
CA GLY A 48 -9.74 -7.07 -6.77
C GLY A 48 -9.88 -8.58 -6.99
N PHE A 49 -8.87 -9.35 -6.60
CA PHE A 49 -8.77 -10.81 -6.80
C PHE A 49 -9.69 -11.65 -5.89
N ILE A 50 -10.34 -11.05 -4.88
CA ILE A 50 -11.33 -11.75 -4.03
C ILE A 50 -12.77 -11.54 -4.51
N PHE A 51 -12.98 -10.90 -5.65
CA PHE A 51 -14.31 -10.62 -6.22
C PHE A 51 -14.54 -11.37 -7.53
N CYS A 52 -15.80 -11.65 -7.82
CA CYS A 52 -16.23 -12.26 -9.06
C CYS A 52 -15.92 -11.36 -10.26
N PRO A 53 -15.20 -11.85 -11.29
CA PRO A 53 -14.87 -11.05 -12.46
C PRO A 53 -16.10 -10.70 -13.33
N ILE A 54 -17.25 -11.31 -13.07
CA ILE A 54 -18.49 -11.07 -13.83
C ILE A 54 -19.38 -10.04 -13.11
N CYS A 55 -19.70 -10.26 -11.83
CA CYS A 55 -20.66 -9.42 -11.10
C CYS A 55 -20.06 -8.64 -9.92
N HIS A 56 -18.76 -8.75 -9.68
CA HIS A 56 -18.05 -8.11 -8.57
C HIS A 56 -18.54 -8.48 -7.16
N ALA A 57 -19.41 -9.49 -7.01
CA ALA A 57 -19.74 -10.06 -5.72
C ALA A 57 -18.50 -10.74 -5.10
N ALA A 58 -18.34 -10.65 -3.78
CA ALA A 58 -17.26 -11.33 -3.08
C ALA A 58 -17.28 -12.84 -3.35
N PHE A 59 -16.11 -13.44 -3.51
CA PHE A 59 -16.00 -14.89 -3.59
C PHE A 59 -16.50 -15.51 -2.29
N ASP A 60 -17.42 -16.46 -2.46
CA ASP A 60 -17.95 -17.26 -1.38
C ASP A 60 -18.23 -18.68 -1.89
N HIS A 61 -17.59 -19.64 -1.24
CA HIS A 61 -17.75 -21.08 -1.49
C HIS A 61 -17.09 -21.85 -0.33
N PRO A 62 -17.67 -22.98 0.15
CA PRO A 62 -17.11 -23.76 1.25
C PRO A 62 -15.64 -24.15 1.08
N LEU A 63 -15.23 -24.54 -0.13
CA LEU A 63 -13.83 -24.92 -0.44
C LEU A 63 -12.83 -23.76 -0.38
N LEU A 64 -13.31 -22.51 -0.43
CA LEU A 64 -12.45 -21.31 -0.44
C LEU A 64 -12.29 -20.69 0.94
N LYS A 65 -13.07 -21.11 1.95
CA LYS A 65 -13.13 -20.47 3.27
C LYS A 65 -11.76 -20.31 3.94
N ASN A 66 -10.91 -21.33 3.86
CA ASN A 66 -9.59 -21.29 4.49
C ASN A 66 -8.64 -20.30 3.82
N LEU A 67 -8.73 -20.14 2.48
CA LEU A 67 -7.95 -19.16 1.73
C LEU A 67 -8.49 -17.73 1.93
N LEU A 68 -9.81 -17.57 1.95
CA LEU A 68 -10.46 -16.25 2.09
C LEU A 68 -10.29 -15.66 3.49
N LYS A 69 -10.35 -16.47 4.55
CA LYS A 69 -10.30 -16.00 5.94
C LYS A 69 -9.12 -15.06 6.25
N PRO A 70 -7.84 -15.40 5.96
CA PRO A 70 -6.73 -14.48 6.20
C PRO A 70 -6.77 -13.23 5.31
N LEU A 71 -7.28 -13.33 4.07
CA LEU A 71 -7.38 -12.21 3.13
C LEU A 71 -8.42 -11.19 3.57
N LEU A 72 -9.58 -11.67 4.07
CA LEU A 72 -10.63 -10.81 4.62
C LEU A 72 -10.15 -10.10 5.89
N ARG A 73 -9.42 -10.78 6.77
CA ARG A 73 -8.80 -10.13 7.94
C ARG A 73 -7.83 -9.02 7.56
N LEU A 74 -6.99 -9.24 6.54
CA LEU A 74 -6.08 -8.22 6.04
C LEU A 74 -6.86 -7.03 5.45
N LYS A 75 -7.95 -7.30 4.73
CA LYS A 75 -8.84 -6.27 4.19
C LYS A 75 -9.47 -5.43 5.30
N ASP A 76 -9.98 -6.07 6.33
CA ASP A 76 -10.61 -5.39 7.46
C ASP A 76 -9.60 -4.52 8.23
N ASP A 77 -8.38 -5.02 8.49
CA ASP A 77 -7.29 -4.25 9.13
C ASP A 77 -6.87 -3.04 8.29
N LEU A 78 -6.76 -3.21 6.97
CA LEU A 78 -6.44 -2.11 6.05
C LEU A 78 -7.55 -1.06 6.02
N GLU A 79 -8.82 -1.47 5.94
CA GLU A 79 -9.96 -0.54 5.92
C GLU A 79 -10.07 0.26 7.23
N GLU A 80 -9.84 -0.38 8.38
CA GLU A 80 -9.82 0.29 9.68
C GLU A 80 -8.72 1.36 9.74
N ARG A 81 -7.51 1.03 9.29
CA ARG A 81 -6.38 1.99 9.25
C ARG A 81 -6.63 3.12 8.27
N ALA A 82 -7.16 2.81 7.09
CA ALA A 82 -7.47 3.80 6.07
C ALA A 82 -8.54 4.78 6.56
N LEU A 83 -9.58 4.29 7.23
CA LEU A 83 -10.60 5.14 7.86
C LEU A 83 -10.02 6.06 8.94
N LYS A 84 -9.19 5.54 9.85
CA LYS A 84 -8.51 6.37 10.86
C LYS A 84 -7.64 7.45 10.22
N GLN A 85 -6.90 7.09 9.17
CA GLN A 85 -6.09 8.06 8.42
C GLN A 85 -6.96 9.16 7.79
N LEU A 86 -8.16 8.80 7.31
CA LEU A 86 -9.14 9.72 6.74
C LEU A 86 -9.67 10.73 7.77
N GLU A 87 -9.82 10.31 9.03
CA GLU A 87 -10.31 11.18 10.12
C GLU A 87 -9.35 12.34 10.42
N TYR A 88 -8.04 12.12 10.27
CA TYR A 88 -6.99 13.11 10.53
C TYR A 88 -6.52 13.90 9.31
N ASP A 89 -7.04 13.59 8.12
CA ASP A 89 -6.61 14.25 6.88
C ASP A 89 -7.51 15.45 6.58
N ASP A 90 -7.12 16.60 7.12
CA ASP A 90 -7.82 17.87 6.93
C ASP A 90 -7.84 18.38 5.48
N SER A 91 -7.07 17.75 4.57
CA SER A 91 -7.01 18.12 3.15
C SER A 91 -8.12 17.50 2.29
N ILE A 92 -8.94 16.62 2.86
CA ILE A 92 -9.98 15.90 2.13
C ILE A 92 -11.16 16.81 1.81
N ASP A 93 -11.55 16.83 0.53
CA ASP A 93 -12.89 17.24 0.16
C ASP A 93 -13.91 16.17 0.59
N ARG A 94 -14.67 16.47 1.65
CA ARG A 94 -15.69 15.55 2.18
C ARG A 94 -16.88 15.38 1.23
N SER A 95 -17.00 16.19 0.17
CA SER A 95 -18.06 16.05 -0.83
C SER A 95 -18.05 14.68 -1.51
N GLU A 96 -16.88 14.04 -1.63
CA GLU A 96 -16.71 12.69 -2.21
C GLU A 96 -17.50 11.60 -1.46
N ILE A 97 -17.70 11.79 -0.15
CA ILE A 97 -18.40 10.81 0.72
C ILE A 97 -19.79 11.28 1.15
N THR A 98 -20.09 12.58 1.08
CA THR A 98 -21.39 13.14 1.49
C THR A 98 -22.36 13.39 0.34
N THR A 99 -21.89 13.48 -0.91
CA THR A 99 -22.75 13.83 -2.05
C THR A 99 -23.63 12.65 -2.48
N PRO A 100 -24.97 12.75 -2.41
CA PRO A 100 -25.87 11.69 -2.86
C PRO A 100 -25.63 11.30 -4.32
N GLY A 101 -25.58 10.00 -4.59
CA GLY A 101 -25.33 9.46 -5.94
C GLY A 101 -23.86 9.40 -6.36
N GLY A 102 -22.93 9.94 -5.56
CA GLY A 102 -21.49 9.80 -5.78
C GLY A 102 -20.98 8.37 -5.57
N LYS A 103 -19.82 8.04 -6.16
CA LYS A 103 -19.18 6.70 -6.08
C LYS A 103 -19.03 6.21 -4.64
N TYR A 104 -18.68 7.12 -3.72
CA TYR A 104 -18.41 6.80 -2.32
C TYR A 104 -19.44 7.37 -1.35
N TYR A 105 -20.64 7.75 -1.83
CA TYR A 105 -21.71 8.22 -0.96
C TYR A 105 -22.02 7.22 0.15
N ASN A 106 -21.89 7.65 1.42
CA ASN A 106 -21.99 6.79 2.60
C ASN A 106 -21.05 5.56 2.60
N ARG A 107 -19.89 5.67 1.94
CA ARG A 107 -18.86 4.62 1.86
C ARG A 107 -17.45 5.18 2.10
N PRO A 108 -17.19 5.78 3.29
CA PRO A 108 -15.90 6.40 3.58
C PRO A 108 -14.72 5.41 3.56
N ALA A 109 -14.95 4.13 3.92
CA ALA A 109 -13.90 3.11 3.89
C ALA A 109 -13.39 2.89 2.47
N ASN A 110 -14.30 2.72 1.50
CA ASN A 110 -13.96 2.55 0.10
C ASN A 110 -13.20 3.77 -0.45
N PHE A 111 -13.62 4.98 -0.07
CA PHE A 111 -12.90 6.20 -0.44
C PHE A 111 -11.47 6.20 0.12
N ALA A 112 -11.32 5.88 1.41
CA ALA A 112 -10.02 5.87 2.08
C ALA A 112 -9.06 4.84 1.47
N VAL A 113 -9.54 3.64 1.15
CA VAL A 113 -8.72 2.58 0.49
C VAL A 113 -8.30 2.98 -0.93
N ASP A 114 -9.15 3.70 -1.66
CA ASP A 114 -8.81 4.19 -3.00
C ASP A 114 -7.84 5.40 -2.92
N LYS A 115 -7.99 6.27 -1.92
CA LYS A 115 -7.17 7.47 -1.70
C LYS A 115 -5.79 7.17 -1.12
N TYR A 116 -5.63 6.16 -0.27
CA TYR A 116 -4.37 5.87 0.42
C TYR A 116 -3.67 4.63 -0.11
N VAL A 117 -2.34 4.63 -0.03
CA VAL A 117 -1.50 3.51 -0.44
C VAL A 117 -0.96 2.81 0.80
N TYR A 118 -1.19 1.49 0.84
CA TYR A 118 -0.66 0.60 1.86
C TYR A 118 0.16 -0.49 1.20
N PHE A 119 1.32 -0.79 1.78
CA PHE A 119 2.11 -1.98 1.46
C PHE A 119 1.97 -3.01 2.57
N GLN A 120 2.25 -4.28 2.25
CA GLN A 120 2.34 -5.33 3.26
C GLN A 120 3.77 -5.44 3.76
N CYS A 121 3.97 -5.34 5.08
CA CYS A 121 5.28 -5.54 5.65
C CYS A 121 5.75 -7.00 5.46
N HIS A 122 6.96 -7.21 4.96
CA HIS A 122 7.54 -8.54 4.79
C HIS A 122 7.69 -9.32 6.10
N ASN A 123 8.09 -8.63 7.17
CA ASN A 123 8.42 -9.28 8.44
C ASN A 123 7.18 -9.60 9.29
N CYS A 124 6.26 -8.64 9.44
CA CYS A 124 5.10 -8.81 10.32
C CYS A 124 3.78 -9.04 9.58
N PHE A 125 3.77 -8.96 8.24
CA PHE A 125 2.61 -9.13 7.36
C PHE A 125 1.46 -8.14 7.56
N LYS A 126 1.64 -7.11 8.41
CA LYS A 126 0.66 -6.04 8.62
C LYS A 126 0.72 -5.00 7.49
N PRO A 127 -0.41 -4.38 7.15
CA PRO A 127 -0.44 -3.23 6.24
C PRO A 127 0.18 -2.00 6.92
N TYR A 128 0.99 -1.24 6.19
CA TYR A 128 1.53 0.04 6.66
C TYR A 128 1.32 1.13 5.62
N PHE A 129 1.08 2.36 6.10
CA PHE A 129 0.77 3.51 5.27
C PHE A 129 2.02 4.03 4.56
N VAL A 130 1.89 4.33 3.27
CA VAL A 130 2.99 4.78 2.41
C VAL A 130 2.76 6.20 1.87
N GLY A 131 1.53 6.72 1.97
CA GLY A 131 1.12 8.01 1.43
C GLY A 131 -0.22 7.93 0.70
N ASP A 132 -0.57 9.00 0.01
CA ASP A 132 -1.76 9.11 -0.84
C ASP A 132 -1.49 8.64 -2.27
N ALA A 133 -2.52 8.11 -2.90
CA ALA A 133 -2.49 7.54 -4.24
C ALA A 133 -2.25 8.61 -5.33
N VAL A 134 -2.54 9.88 -5.05
CA VAL A 134 -2.35 10.99 -6.01
C VAL A 134 -0.89 11.41 -6.06
N CYS A 135 -0.21 11.49 -4.91
CA CYS A 135 1.22 11.80 -4.87
C CYS A 135 2.11 10.61 -5.24
N GLN A 136 1.59 9.39 -5.16
CA GLN A 136 2.32 8.20 -5.58
C GLN A 136 2.01 7.87 -7.03
N LEU A 137 3.05 7.62 -7.83
CA LEU A 137 2.92 7.26 -9.23
C LEU A 137 2.27 5.86 -9.35
N LEU A 138 0.93 5.80 -9.32
CA LEU A 138 0.15 4.56 -9.27
C LEU A 138 0.51 3.53 -10.35
N GLU A 139 0.93 4.00 -11.53
CA GLU A 139 1.36 3.12 -12.61
C GLU A 139 2.67 2.37 -12.27
N SER A 140 3.60 3.03 -11.58
CA SER A 140 4.85 2.39 -11.13
C SER A 140 4.59 1.30 -10.07
N LEU A 141 3.54 1.48 -9.26
CA LEU A 141 3.19 0.56 -8.16
C LEU A 141 2.44 -0.70 -8.59
N ASN A 142 1.88 -0.72 -9.80
CA ASN A 142 1.13 -1.86 -10.32
C ASN A 142 1.94 -2.73 -11.30
N SER A 143 3.19 -2.36 -11.57
CA SER A 143 4.09 -3.12 -12.45
C SER A 143 4.59 -4.40 -11.76
N MET A 144 4.64 -5.50 -12.52
CA MET A 144 5.27 -6.76 -12.09
C MET A 144 6.80 -6.72 -12.09
N HIS A 145 7.40 -5.68 -12.69
CA HIS A 145 8.86 -5.58 -12.80
C HIS A 145 9.47 -4.86 -11.59
N ASP A 146 10.38 -5.57 -10.92
CA ASP A 146 11.40 -5.10 -9.97
C ASP A 146 10.93 -4.40 -8.67
N PHE A 147 10.06 -5.05 -7.89
CA PHE A 147 10.02 -4.75 -6.44
C PHE A 147 10.43 -5.97 -5.63
N ASP A 148 11.28 -5.74 -4.63
CA ASP A 148 11.70 -6.75 -3.68
C ASP A 148 10.75 -6.69 -2.46
N PRO A 149 9.99 -7.76 -2.17
CA PRO A 149 9.16 -7.81 -0.98
C PRO A 149 9.95 -7.57 0.31
N GLU A 150 11.21 -8.00 0.40
CA GLU A 150 12.04 -7.85 1.60
C GLU A 150 12.32 -6.39 1.97
N GLU A 151 12.28 -5.50 0.98
CA GLU A 151 12.43 -4.06 1.18
C GLU A 151 11.13 -3.38 1.65
N CYS A 152 9.99 -4.07 1.58
CA CYS A 152 8.71 -3.55 2.06
C CYS A 152 8.58 -3.76 3.57
N LEU A 153 9.21 -2.90 4.37
CA LEU A 153 9.15 -2.96 5.83
C LEU A 153 8.40 -1.76 6.42
N CYS A 154 7.54 -2.02 7.40
CA CYS A 154 6.93 -0.96 8.20
C CYS A 154 7.98 -0.34 9.13
N GLY A 155 7.75 0.89 9.61
CA GLY A 155 8.69 1.61 10.45
C GLY A 155 9.07 0.90 11.75
N GLY A 156 8.22 0.00 12.26
CA GLY A 156 8.54 -0.85 13.41
C GLY A 156 9.56 -1.94 13.08
N CYS A 157 9.45 -2.55 11.90
CA CYS A 157 10.38 -3.60 11.44
C CYS A 157 11.68 -3.04 10.86
N SER A 158 11.73 -1.73 10.58
CA SER A 158 12.90 -1.02 10.05
C SER A 158 13.45 0.06 10.99
N ASN A 159 13.21 -0.05 12.31
CA ASN A 159 13.59 0.97 13.30
C ASN A 159 15.11 1.01 13.62
N VAL A 160 15.93 1.33 12.63
CA VAL A 160 17.41 1.33 12.76
C VAL A 160 17.98 2.44 13.62
N ILE A 161 17.26 3.54 13.79
CA ILE A 161 17.70 4.66 14.63
C ILE A 161 17.23 4.55 16.07
N GLY A 162 16.50 3.48 16.43
CA GLY A 162 15.93 3.31 17.76
C GLY A 162 14.94 4.44 18.11
N ALA A 163 14.18 4.91 17.12
CA ALA A 163 13.18 5.95 17.31
C ALA A 163 12.19 5.57 18.42
N SER A 164 11.85 6.56 19.23
CA SER A 164 10.87 6.42 20.31
C SER A 164 9.56 5.87 19.77
N ARG A 165 9.03 4.85 20.46
CA ARG A 165 7.69 4.34 20.20
C ARG A 165 6.65 5.43 20.45
N CYS A 166 5.61 5.49 19.62
CA CYS A 166 4.41 6.23 19.98
C CYS A 166 3.84 5.64 21.27
N ILE A 167 3.53 6.49 22.26
CA ILE A 167 2.99 6.05 23.56
C ILE A 167 1.66 5.31 23.37
N GLN A 168 0.85 5.74 22.39
CA GLN A 168 -0.47 5.18 22.10
C GLN A 168 -0.40 3.98 21.14
N HIS A 169 0.44 4.06 20.11
CA HIS A 169 0.40 3.15 18.96
C HIS A 169 1.66 2.29 18.79
N GLY A 170 2.61 2.37 19.73
CA GLY A 170 3.84 1.60 19.70
C GLY A 170 4.74 1.98 18.52
N THR A 171 5.41 0.98 17.94
CA THR A 171 6.38 1.16 16.84
C THR A 171 5.81 0.83 15.46
N ASP A 172 4.70 0.11 15.39
CA ASP A 172 4.15 -0.40 14.12
C ASP A 172 3.73 0.72 13.16
N CYS A 173 3.41 1.89 13.73
CA CYS A 173 2.87 3.04 13.04
C CYS A 173 3.93 4.11 12.78
N LEU A 174 5.22 3.82 13.04
CA LEU A 174 6.30 4.78 12.78
C LEU A 174 6.45 5.05 11.29
N GLN A 175 6.62 6.32 10.94
CA GLN A 175 6.84 6.77 9.56
C GLN A 175 8.16 7.50 9.45
N TYR A 176 8.88 7.14 8.40
CA TYR A 176 10.22 7.63 8.10
C TYR A 176 10.20 8.54 6.89
N LYS A 177 10.99 9.61 6.96
CA LYS A 177 11.28 10.45 5.82
C LYS A 177 12.25 9.70 4.92
N CYS A 178 12.09 9.83 3.60
CA CYS A 178 13.08 9.40 2.64
C CYS A 178 14.43 10.05 2.96
N ARG A 179 15.48 9.25 3.10
CA ARG A 179 16.84 9.74 3.39
C ARG A 179 17.26 10.83 2.41
N PHE A 180 16.86 10.73 1.15
CA PHE A 180 17.36 11.60 0.06
C PHE A 180 16.47 12.79 -0.28
N CYS A 181 15.18 12.79 0.08
CA CYS A 181 14.26 13.87 -0.29
C CYS A 181 13.19 14.19 0.76
N CYS A 182 12.40 15.24 0.54
CA CYS A 182 11.31 15.65 1.42
C CYS A 182 10.01 14.89 1.11
N SER A 183 10.05 13.55 1.15
CA SER A 183 8.90 12.68 0.97
C SER A 183 8.85 11.58 2.03
N MET A 184 7.68 10.98 2.24
CA MET A 184 7.55 9.78 3.07
C MET A 184 8.28 8.60 2.42
N ALA A 185 8.93 7.77 3.23
CA ALA A 185 9.53 6.54 2.78
C ALA A 185 8.47 5.44 2.58
N ALA A 186 8.72 4.60 1.58
CA ALA A 186 7.91 3.46 1.21
C ALA A 186 8.67 2.14 1.41
N TYR A 187 9.98 2.18 1.18
CA TYR A 187 10.87 1.03 1.19
C TYR A 187 12.00 1.23 2.19
N PHE A 188 12.56 0.11 2.61
CA PHE A 188 13.75 0.01 3.44
C PHE A 188 14.83 -0.79 2.68
N PHE A 189 15.76 -0.05 2.09
CA PHE A 189 16.78 -0.58 1.19
C PHE A 189 18.06 -0.95 1.96
N ASP A 190 18.63 -2.11 1.60
CA ASP A 190 19.94 -2.59 2.07
C ASP A 190 20.11 -2.54 3.61
N GLY A 191 19.04 -2.90 4.32
CA GLY A 191 19.04 -3.02 5.77
C GLY A 191 19.27 -1.71 6.54
N SER A 192 19.27 -0.54 5.89
CA SER A 192 19.61 0.72 6.57
C SER A 192 18.93 1.98 6.03
N ILE A 193 18.41 1.99 4.80
CA ILE A 193 18.00 3.23 4.11
C ILE A 193 16.48 3.28 3.92
N HIS A 194 15.81 4.26 4.53
CA HIS A 194 14.43 4.56 4.19
C HIS A 194 14.36 5.41 2.91
N CYS A 195 13.59 4.96 1.91
CA CYS A 195 13.46 5.68 0.64
C CYS A 195 12.01 5.73 0.15
N CYS A 196 11.61 6.85 -0.48
CA CYS A 196 10.32 6.96 -1.16
C CYS A 196 10.35 6.18 -2.48
N ILE A 197 9.18 5.96 -3.09
CA ILE A 197 9.03 5.20 -4.33
C ILE A 197 9.94 5.73 -5.45
N SER A 198 9.93 7.04 -5.70
CA SER A 198 10.74 7.62 -6.77
C SER A 198 12.25 7.58 -6.48
N CYS A 199 12.67 7.75 -5.21
CA CYS A 199 14.09 7.62 -4.87
C CYS A 199 14.56 6.16 -4.95
N ARG A 200 13.67 5.19 -4.68
CA ARG A 200 13.98 3.77 -4.77
C ARG A 200 14.36 3.34 -6.19
N GLU A 201 13.79 3.96 -7.21
CA GLU A 201 14.13 3.69 -8.62
C GLU A 201 15.60 4.05 -8.95
N ILE A 202 16.15 5.06 -8.27
CA ILE A 202 17.52 5.57 -8.52
C ILE A 202 18.43 5.42 -7.30
N VAL A 203 18.08 4.54 -6.36
CA VAL A 203 18.73 4.46 -5.03
C VAL A 203 20.23 4.20 -5.16
N TYR A 204 20.65 3.34 -6.08
CA TYR A 204 22.06 3.03 -6.34
C TYR A 204 22.88 4.24 -6.83
N ALA A 205 22.24 5.22 -7.47
CA ALA A 205 22.90 6.47 -7.84
C ALA A 205 22.95 7.44 -6.65
N LEU A 206 21.86 7.53 -5.88
CA LEU A 206 21.75 8.42 -4.72
C LEU A 206 22.74 8.04 -3.60
N VAL A 207 22.94 6.75 -3.32
CA VAL A 207 23.91 6.28 -2.30
C VAL A 207 25.36 6.60 -2.65
N LYS A 208 25.68 6.86 -3.92
CA LYS A 208 27.02 7.23 -4.38
C LYS A 208 27.32 8.72 -4.23
N LEU A 209 26.30 9.55 -3.99
CA LEU A 209 26.47 10.99 -3.80
C LEU A 209 27.16 11.27 -2.47
N LYS A 210 28.03 12.28 -2.43
CA LYS A 210 28.60 12.75 -1.17
C LYS A 210 27.56 13.58 -0.42
N PRO A 211 27.64 13.71 0.91
CA PRO A 211 26.69 14.52 1.68
C PRO A 211 26.50 15.96 1.17
N GLY A 212 27.57 16.59 0.65
CA GLY A 212 27.50 17.93 0.05
C GLY A 212 26.81 18.01 -1.31
N ASP A 213 26.65 16.88 -2.01
CA ASP A 213 25.99 16.82 -3.32
C ASP A 213 24.46 16.63 -3.19
N LEU A 214 23.99 16.26 -1.99
CA LEU A 214 22.57 16.17 -1.68
C LEU A 214 21.99 17.56 -1.44
N ARG A 215 20.96 17.89 -2.21
CA ARG A 215 20.15 19.08 -2.01
C ARG A 215 19.43 18.97 -0.68
N GLN A 216 19.45 20.07 0.05
CA GLN A 216 18.82 20.17 1.35
C GLN A 216 17.36 20.59 1.20
N CYS A 217 16.61 20.46 2.29
CA CYS A 217 15.21 20.88 2.33
C CYS A 217 15.05 22.32 1.84
N PRO A 218 14.04 22.61 0.99
CA PRO A 218 13.08 21.67 0.38
C PRO A 218 13.61 20.99 -0.89
N THR A 219 13.55 19.65 -0.97
CA THR A 219 14.05 18.90 -2.14
C THR A 219 13.16 17.72 -2.58
N ASP A 220 13.14 17.45 -3.88
CA ASP A 220 12.43 16.33 -4.52
C ASP A 220 13.29 15.06 -4.71
N SER A 221 12.67 14.00 -5.23
CA SER A 221 13.31 12.71 -5.49
C SER A 221 14.38 12.73 -6.58
N ARG A 222 14.48 13.82 -7.36
CA ARG A 222 15.48 14.01 -8.41
C ARG A 222 16.65 14.88 -7.93
N ASN A 223 16.79 15.06 -6.62
CA ASN A 223 17.81 15.89 -6.00
C ASN A 223 17.76 17.35 -6.50
N ARG A 224 16.56 17.93 -6.62
CA ARG A 224 16.32 19.32 -7.02
C ARG A 224 15.70 20.10 -5.87
N ILE A 225 15.98 21.40 -5.80
CA ILE A 225 15.29 22.31 -4.87
C ILE A 225 13.90 22.61 -5.41
N ILE A 226 12.90 22.53 -4.55
CA ILE A 226 11.49 22.84 -4.86
C ILE A 226 11.00 24.02 -4.03
N PRO A 227 9.87 24.68 -4.38
CA PRO A 227 9.47 25.91 -3.69
C PRO A 227 9.10 25.74 -2.21
N PHE A 228 8.49 24.61 -1.84
CA PHE A 228 7.99 24.35 -0.49
C PHE A 228 8.24 22.89 -0.08
N CYS A 229 8.49 22.65 1.22
CA CYS A 229 8.68 21.30 1.75
C CYS A 229 7.34 20.57 1.84
N PRO A 230 7.15 19.44 1.12
CA PRO A 230 5.89 18.69 1.16
C PRO A 230 5.56 18.09 2.53
N LEU A 231 6.58 17.83 3.36
CA LEU A 231 6.38 17.27 4.70
C LEU A 231 5.85 18.30 5.70
N GLN A 232 6.06 19.60 5.44
CA GLN A 232 5.59 20.71 6.28
C GLN A 232 5.95 20.61 7.77
N ILE A 233 7.05 19.92 8.07
CA ILE A 233 7.57 19.74 9.43
C ILE A 233 9.09 19.96 9.45
N PRO A 234 9.67 20.35 10.61
CA PRO A 234 11.10 20.28 10.82
C PRO A 234 11.58 18.82 10.72
N HIS A 235 12.66 18.59 9.98
CA HIS A 235 13.23 17.27 9.81
C HIS A 235 14.75 17.32 9.59
N SER A 236 15.41 16.17 9.70
CA SER A 236 16.84 16.07 9.45
C SER A 236 17.25 16.52 8.03
N PRO A 237 18.53 16.92 7.84
CA PRO A 237 19.11 17.14 6.52
C PRO A 237 18.99 15.92 5.59
N SER A 238 19.04 16.15 4.28
CA SER A 238 19.14 15.07 3.30
C SER A 238 20.42 14.28 3.51
N GLY A 239 20.32 12.94 3.47
CA GLY A 239 21.39 11.99 3.80
C GLY A 239 21.26 11.37 5.19
N VAL A 240 20.38 11.89 6.05
CA VAL A 240 20.21 11.43 7.43
C VAL A 240 18.84 10.81 7.65
N GLU A 241 18.80 9.62 8.24
CA GLU A 241 17.56 8.94 8.64
C GLU A 241 16.73 9.77 9.61
N PHE A 242 15.40 9.75 9.46
CA PHE A 242 14.51 10.52 10.32
C PHE A 242 13.13 9.89 10.41
N CYS A 243 12.80 9.41 11.60
CA CYS A 243 11.44 9.06 11.98
C CYS A 243 10.71 10.32 12.40
N PHE A 244 9.56 10.62 11.80
CA PHE A 244 8.96 11.94 11.94
C PHE A 244 7.53 11.95 12.46
N ARG A 245 6.80 10.82 12.36
CA ARG A 245 5.44 10.75 12.89
C ARG A 245 4.98 9.31 13.11
N CYS A 246 3.89 9.20 13.84
CA CYS A 246 3.05 8.03 13.91
C CYS A 246 1.92 8.17 12.87
N SER A 247 1.68 7.16 12.04
CA SER A 247 0.59 7.14 11.04
C SER A 247 -0.79 7.29 11.67
N ASP A 248 -0.96 6.76 12.88
CA ASP A 248 -2.29 6.62 13.49
C ASP A 248 -2.69 7.82 14.34
N CYS A 249 -1.75 8.73 14.65
CA CYS A 249 -2.05 9.96 15.39
C CYS A 249 -1.31 11.21 14.94
N ASN A 250 -0.50 11.16 13.88
CA ASN A 250 0.31 12.28 13.38
C ASN A 250 1.29 12.93 14.39
N TYR A 251 1.49 12.33 15.57
CA TYR A 251 2.42 12.79 16.60
C TYR A 251 3.45 11.72 16.94
N CYS A 252 4.72 12.12 17.05
CA CYS A 252 5.73 11.38 17.81
C CYS A 252 6.25 12.30 18.92
N LEU A 253 6.16 11.86 20.17
CA LEU A 253 6.84 12.43 21.33
C LEU A 253 7.97 11.48 21.73
#